data_AF-A0A381X035-F1
#
_entry.id   AF-A0A381X035-F1
#
_cell.length_a   1.000
_cell.length_b   1.000
_cell.length_c   1.000
_cell.angle_alpha   90.00
_cell.angle_beta   90.00
_cell.angle_gamma   90.00
#
_symmetry.space_group_name_H-M   'P 1'
#
loop_
_entity.id
_entity.type
_entity.pdbx_description
1 polymer ?
#
loop_
_entity_poly.entity_id
_entity_poly.type
_entity_poly.pdbx_seq_one_letter_code
_entity_poly.pdbx_strand_id
1 'polypeptide(L)'
;MFLKRHVPLLIVIGVGLLTLFGHFIQYKSIQDFVNNDAMQWFDIIASFAIFLGALNMLKLQVIKIIKKQKNWQYSILAVGGFAFAIFAGFFYRGANFITISGFENDKLPELSSIIAEELNEDSPYLIQTKILASQTENTEYEIDKRFLTAGAAKRFMEKLTPYVENINLEAKKWGSHVLMEGSLFYWIFFYIKTPLELAMFSLLAFFVASASYRAFRIRNFEATLLLVAGIILMLGRVPIGGLIPWWVGSTIFILGICAIAAPFIRGRKILVGIVGGGIIFSIIMGTLMGWNQNPPSIFSIPVIQDWIFAYPTTAGSRALKIGIGLGIVATSFRIIIGLDRSFLGE
;
A
#
# COMPACT_ATOMS: atom_id res chain seq x y z
N MET A 1 12.71 46.46 10.91
CA MET A 1 13.12 45.03 10.92
C MET A 1 12.13 44.16 11.70
N PHE A 2 11.67 44.61 12.88
CA PHE A 2 10.75 43.85 13.73
C PHE A 2 9.41 43.48 13.06
N LEU A 3 8.73 44.47 12.45
CA LEU A 3 7.40 44.30 11.83
C LEU A 3 7.39 43.32 10.65
N LYS A 4 8.49 43.25 9.88
CA LYS A 4 8.59 42.37 8.70
C LYS A 4 8.92 40.91 9.06
N ARG A 5 9.45 40.64 10.26
CA ARG A 5 9.92 39.31 10.66
C ARG A 5 9.08 38.68 11.77
N HIS A 6 8.73 39.44 12.81
CA HIS A 6 8.03 38.88 13.98
C HIS A 6 6.52 38.84 13.81
N VAL A 7 5.92 39.76 13.07
CA VAL A 7 4.46 39.76 12.85
C VAL A 7 3.99 38.53 12.08
N PRO A 8 4.60 38.16 10.93
CA PRO A 8 4.22 36.92 10.24
C PRO A 8 4.42 35.68 11.12
N LEU A 9 5.51 35.65 11.89
CA LEU A 9 5.82 34.55 12.78
C LEU A 9 4.76 34.41 13.89
N LEU A 10 4.34 35.52 14.53
CA LEU A 10 3.28 35.51 15.54
C LEU A 10 1.93 35.05 14.96
N ILE A 11 1.61 35.42 13.71
CA ILE A 11 0.40 34.95 13.02
C ILE A 11 0.47 33.43 12.82
N VAL A 12 1.59 32.91 12.29
CA VAL A 12 1.77 31.47 12.07
C VAL A 12 1.67 30.69 13.38
N ILE A 13 2.27 31.20 14.45
CA ILE A 13 2.18 30.58 15.79
C ILE A 13 0.75 30.59 16.30
N GLY A 14 0.06 31.74 16.22
CA GLY A 14 -1.31 31.89 16.69
C GLY A 14 -2.27 30.96 15.96
N VAL A 15 -2.20 30.95 14.62
CA VAL A 15 -3.04 30.06 13.79
C VAL A 15 -2.69 28.59 14.05
N GLY A 16 -1.39 28.25 14.15
CA GLY A 16 -0.95 26.88 14.43
C GLY A 16 -1.39 26.36 15.80
N LEU A 17 -1.37 27.21 16.83
CA LEU A 17 -1.91 26.86 18.14
C LEU A 17 -3.43 26.74 18.12
N LEU A 18 -4.12 27.62 17.39
CA LEU A 18 -5.57 27.56 17.23
C LEU A 18 -5.99 26.28 16.52
N THR A 19 -5.31 25.85 15.45
CA THR A 19 -5.63 24.58 14.77
C THR A 19 -5.31 23.37 15.64
N LEU A 20 -4.18 23.38 16.37
CA LEU A 20 -3.78 22.28 17.24
C LEU A 20 -4.71 22.09 18.44
N PHE A 21 -5.11 23.19 19.09
CA PHE A 21 -5.99 23.14 20.26
C PHE A 21 -7.47 23.31 19.94
N GLY A 22 -7.82 23.68 18.71
CA GLY A 22 -9.18 24.02 18.31
C GLY A 22 -10.17 22.86 18.44
N HIS A 23 -9.70 21.61 18.29
CA HIS A 23 -10.54 20.43 18.51
C HIS A 23 -10.92 20.24 19.99
N PHE A 24 -10.13 20.77 20.92
CA PHE A 24 -10.42 20.74 22.36
C PHE A 24 -11.34 21.89 22.80
N ILE A 25 -11.54 22.91 21.96
CA ILE A 25 -12.38 24.05 22.27
C ILE A 25 -13.81 23.73 21.81
N GLN A 26 -14.75 23.60 22.74
CA GLN A 26 -16.16 23.34 22.47
C GLN A 26 -16.91 24.60 22.02
N TYR A 27 -16.40 25.28 20.99
CA TYR A 27 -17.03 26.46 20.41
C TYR A 27 -17.20 26.28 18.90
N LYS A 28 -18.45 26.33 18.44
CA LYS A 28 -18.84 26.00 17.07
C LYS A 28 -17.99 26.73 16.02
N SER A 29 -17.79 28.03 16.15
CA SER A 29 -17.00 28.80 15.18
C SER A 29 -15.53 28.39 15.11
N ILE A 30 -14.93 27.97 16.23
CA ILE A 30 -13.53 27.51 16.25
C ILE A 30 -13.44 26.12 15.64
N GLN A 31 -14.40 25.24 15.94
CA GLN A 31 -14.47 23.91 15.34
C GLN A 31 -14.74 23.97 13.84
N ASP A 32 -15.65 24.83 13.39
CA ASP A 32 -15.95 25.05 11.97
C ASP A 32 -14.71 25.59 11.24
N PHE A 33 -13.97 26.53 11.84
CA PHE A 33 -12.70 27.01 11.28
C PHE A 33 -11.67 25.89 11.17
N VAL A 34 -11.46 25.08 12.22
CA VAL A 34 -10.44 24.02 12.23
C VAL A 34 -10.80 22.90 11.25
N ASN A 35 -12.07 22.49 11.21
CA ASN A 35 -12.50 21.32 10.45
C ASN A 35 -12.76 21.64 8.96
N ASN A 36 -13.14 22.87 8.63
CA ASN A 36 -13.48 23.26 7.25
C ASN A 36 -12.49 24.29 6.69
N ASP A 37 -12.44 25.49 7.25
CA ASP A 37 -11.70 26.60 6.66
C ASP A 37 -10.19 26.31 6.61
N ALA A 38 -9.62 25.92 7.74
CA ALA A 38 -8.20 25.59 7.85
C ALA A 38 -7.81 24.43 6.92
N MET A 39 -8.69 23.44 6.76
CA MET A 39 -8.50 22.33 5.82
C MET A 39 -8.51 22.83 4.36
N GLN A 40 -9.43 23.72 4.00
CA GLN A 40 -9.46 24.30 2.66
C GLN A 40 -8.20 25.14 2.36
N TRP A 41 -7.75 25.96 3.32
CA TRP A 41 -6.49 26.69 3.20
C TRP A 41 -5.29 25.74 3.08
N PHE A 42 -5.29 24.67 3.85
CA PHE A 42 -4.27 23.63 3.74
C PHE A 42 -4.27 22.99 2.35
N ASP A 43 -5.42 22.61 1.80
CA ASP A 43 -5.52 22.03 0.47
C ASP A 43 -5.00 22.97 -0.62
N ILE A 44 -5.31 24.28 -0.52
CA ILE A 44 -4.77 25.30 -1.43
C ILE A 44 -3.24 25.34 -1.32
N ILE A 45 -2.68 25.49 -0.13
CA ILE A 45 -1.23 25.57 0.08
C ILE A 45 -0.54 24.28 -0.35
N ALA A 46 -1.12 23.12 0.00
CA ALA A 46 -0.61 21.81 -0.35
C ALA A 46 -0.59 21.61 -1.87
N SER A 47 -1.61 22.06 -2.60
CA SER A 47 -1.64 21.98 -4.06
C SER A 47 -0.47 22.77 -4.70
N PHE A 48 -0.19 23.98 -4.20
CA PHE A 48 0.96 24.77 -4.64
C PHE A 48 2.29 24.12 -4.24
N ALA A 49 2.39 23.59 -3.03
CA ALA A 49 3.60 22.93 -2.54
C ALA A 49 3.92 21.66 -3.33
N ILE A 50 2.92 20.84 -3.67
CA ILE A 50 3.06 19.66 -4.52
C ILE A 50 3.57 20.09 -5.90
N PHE A 51 2.96 21.12 -6.49
CA PHE A 51 3.37 21.63 -7.79
C PHE A 51 4.81 22.17 -7.78
N LEU A 52 5.16 22.99 -6.79
CA LEU A 52 6.49 23.55 -6.62
C LEU A 52 7.53 22.45 -6.35
N GLY A 53 7.19 21.46 -5.52
CA GLY A 53 8.03 20.29 -5.24
C GLY A 53 8.32 19.48 -6.50
N ALA A 54 7.28 19.18 -7.28
CA ALA A 54 7.39 18.52 -8.57
C ALA A 54 8.28 19.31 -9.55
N LEU A 55 8.05 20.61 -9.71
CA LEU A 55 8.85 21.47 -10.59
C LEU A 55 10.31 21.54 -10.13
N ASN A 56 10.55 21.62 -8.82
CA ASN A 56 11.90 21.64 -8.29
C ASN A 56 12.62 20.31 -8.53
N MET A 57 11.95 19.18 -8.32
CA MET A 57 12.50 17.87 -8.66
C MET A 57 12.81 17.76 -10.15
N LEU A 58 11.89 18.18 -11.03
CA LEU A 58 12.10 18.20 -12.47
C LEU A 58 13.32 19.07 -12.84
N LYS A 59 13.39 20.29 -12.29
CA LYS A 59 14.52 21.22 -12.46
C LYS A 59 15.84 20.57 -12.09
N LEU A 60 15.90 19.89 -10.93
CA LEU A 60 17.11 19.20 -10.49
C LEU A 60 17.54 18.08 -11.44
N GLN A 61 16.58 17.31 -11.97
CA GLN A 61 16.89 16.25 -12.94
C GLN A 61 17.31 16.83 -14.30
N VAL A 62 16.68 17.90 -14.77
CA VAL A 62 17.08 18.60 -16.00
C VAL A 62 18.49 19.18 -15.87
N ILE A 63 18.81 19.82 -14.73
CA ILE A 63 20.16 20.33 -14.47
C ILE A 63 21.18 19.20 -14.47
N LYS A 64 20.88 18.03 -13.90
CA LYS A 64 21.75 16.84 -13.96
C LYS A 64 22.05 16.40 -15.39
N ILE A 65 21.04 16.43 -16.26
CA ILE A 65 21.18 16.08 -17.69
C ILE A 65 22.06 17.12 -18.40
N ILE A 66 21.73 18.41 -18.28
CA ILE A 66 22.44 19.50 -18.96
C ILE A 66 23.91 19.55 -18.51
N LYS A 67 24.15 19.43 -17.20
CA LYS A 67 25.51 19.46 -16.63
C LYS A 67 26.24 18.10 -16.69
N LYS A 68 25.65 17.07 -17.32
CA LYS A 68 26.18 15.70 -17.37
C LYS A 68 26.76 15.19 -16.05
N GLN A 69 26.01 15.38 -14.96
CA GLN A 69 26.42 14.93 -13.63
C GLN A 69 26.50 13.39 -13.55
N LYS A 70 27.10 12.84 -12.49
CA LYS A 70 27.15 11.39 -12.28
C LYS A 70 25.74 10.79 -12.39
N ASN A 71 25.61 9.70 -13.16
CA ASN A 71 24.36 8.98 -13.36
C ASN A 71 23.24 9.78 -14.07
N TRP A 72 23.58 10.83 -14.84
CA TRP A 72 22.61 11.68 -15.56
C TRP A 72 21.71 10.93 -16.54
N GLN A 73 22.17 9.78 -17.06
CA GLN A 73 21.39 8.95 -17.99
C GLN A 73 20.05 8.52 -17.38
N TYR A 74 20.02 8.18 -16.08
CA TYR A 74 18.77 7.83 -15.41
C TYR A 74 17.87 9.04 -15.17
N SER A 75 18.45 10.25 -15.07
CA SER A 75 17.67 11.48 -14.98
C SER A 75 16.84 11.73 -16.24
N ILE A 76 17.28 11.26 -17.42
CA ILE A 76 16.49 11.32 -18.67
C ILE A 76 15.19 10.56 -18.52
N LEU A 77 15.25 9.34 -17.96
CA LEU A 77 14.06 8.52 -17.71
C LEU A 77 13.10 9.21 -16.75
N ALA A 78 13.61 9.86 -15.70
CA ALA A 78 12.79 10.61 -14.76
C ALA A 78 12.08 11.81 -15.42
N VAL A 79 12.80 12.61 -16.21
CA VAL A 79 12.23 13.77 -16.92
C VAL A 79 11.22 13.31 -17.98
N GLY A 80 11.56 12.28 -18.76
CA GLY A 80 10.67 11.70 -19.76
C GLY A 80 9.40 11.11 -19.14
N GLY A 81 9.53 10.36 -18.04
CA GLY A 81 8.40 9.81 -17.29
C GLY A 81 7.50 10.91 -16.71
N PHE A 82 8.08 12.01 -16.22
CA PHE A 82 7.31 13.14 -15.71
C PHE A 82 6.54 13.86 -16.84
N ALA A 83 7.20 14.12 -17.96
CA ALA A 83 6.56 14.71 -19.15
C ALA A 83 5.45 13.80 -19.69
N PHE A 84 5.69 12.49 -19.74
CA PHE A 84 4.71 11.50 -20.13
C PHE A 84 3.50 11.49 -19.19
N ALA A 85 3.71 11.51 -17.87
CA ALA A 85 2.62 11.50 -16.89
C ALA A 85 1.74 12.75 -17.00
N ILE A 86 2.34 13.93 -17.18
CA ILE A 86 1.59 15.17 -17.46
C ILE A 86 0.82 15.02 -18.76
N PHE A 87 1.50 14.64 -19.84
CA PHE A 87 0.87 14.53 -21.15
C PHE A 87 -0.33 13.55 -21.13
N ALA A 88 -0.12 12.35 -20.60
CA ALA A 88 -1.18 11.37 -20.49
C ALA A 88 -2.32 11.88 -19.59
N GLY A 89 -2.03 12.58 -18.49
CA GLY A 89 -3.06 13.03 -17.54
C GLY A 89 -3.95 14.16 -18.07
N PHE A 90 -3.41 15.01 -18.95
CA PHE A 90 -4.13 16.15 -19.53
C PHE A 90 -4.70 15.88 -20.92
N PHE A 91 -4.14 14.96 -21.69
CA PHE A 91 -4.52 14.75 -23.08
C PHE A 91 -5.13 13.38 -23.37
N TYR A 92 -4.91 12.38 -22.52
CA TYR A 92 -5.41 11.03 -22.76
C TYR A 92 -6.72 10.76 -22.00
N ARG A 93 -7.85 10.74 -22.73
CA ARG A 93 -9.13 10.23 -22.21
C ARG A 93 -9.10 8.70 -22.14
N GLY A 94 -8.77 8.18 -20.96
CA GLY A 94 -8.92 6.76 -20.61
C GLY A 94 -10.31 6.42 -20.05
N ALA A 95 -10.60 5.14 -19.87
CA ALA A 95 -11.85 4.65 -19.27
C ALA A 95 -13.13 5.06 -20.02
N ASN A 96 -13.15 4.82 -21.33
CA ASN A 96 -14.37 4.91 -22.13
C ASN A 96 -15.27 3.72 -21.78
N PHE A 97 -16.56 3.94 -21.65
CA PHE A 97 -17.53 2.89 -21.38
C PHE A 97 -18.71 3.02 -22.34
N ILE A 98 -19.43 1.94 -22.53
CA ILE A 98 -20.55 1.87 -23.45
C ILE A 98 -21.81 1.73 -22.62
N THR A 99 -22.80 2.56 -22.89
CA THR A 99 -24.14 2.40 -22.36
C THR A 99 -25.06 1.92 -23.47
N ILE A 100 -25.95 1.01 -23.13
CA ILE A 100 -26.88 0.40 -24.06
C ILE A 100 -28.31 0.51 -23.54
N SER A 101 -29.26 0.78 -24.45
CA SER A 101 -30.70 0.84 -24.17
C SER A 101 -31.54 0.43 -25.38
N GLY A 102 -32.80 0.05 -25.16
CA GLY A 102 -33.70 -0.43 -26.22
C GLY A 102 -33.31 -1.82 -26.73
N PHE A 103 -33.59 -2.85 -25.93
CA PHE A 103 -33.25 -4.24 -26.23
C PHE A 103 -34.50 -5.06 -26.61
N GLU A 104 -34.37 -5.90 -27.62
CA GLU A 104 -35.37 -6.92 -27.93
C GLU A 104 -35.16 -8.16 -27.05
N ASN A 105 -36.19 -8.58 -26.29
CA ASN A 105 -36.10 -9.70 -25.36
C ASN A 105 -35.67 -11.03 -26.02
N ASP A 106 -35.99 -11.22 -27.31
CA ASP A 106 -35.64 -12.44 -28.06
C ASP A 106 -34.15 -12.54 -28.38
N LYS A 107 -33.44 -11.41 -28.45
CA LYS A 107 -32.00 -11.34 -28.77
C LYS A 107 -31.10 -11.24 -27.54
N LEU A 108 -31.70 -11.17 -26.36
CA LEU A 108 -31.02 -10.95 -25.09
C LEU A 108 -29.99 -12.07 -24.73
N PRO A 109 -30.23 -13.37 -25.01
CA PRO A 109 -29.25 -14.42 -24.75
C PRO A 109 -27.99 -14.34 -25.63
N GLU A 110 -28.13 -13.88 -26.87
CA GLU A 110 -26.99 -13.67 -27.78
C GLU A 110 -26.21 -12.41 -27.41
N LEU A 111 -26.93 -11.33 -27.05
CA LEU A 111 -26.31 -10.11 -26.56
C LEU A 111 -25.50 -10.36 -25.28
N SER A 112 -26.06 -11.11 -24.33
CA SER A 112 -25.38 -11.40 -23.05
C SER A 112 -24.18 -12.31 -23.24
N SER A 113 -24.20 -13.25 -24.19
CA SER A 113 -23.04 -14.11 -24.49
C SER A 113 -21.88 -13.32 -25.11
N ILE A 114 -22.17 -12.40 -26.03
CA ILE A 114 -21.15 -11.52 -26.63
C ILE A 114 -20.50 -10.63 -25.56
N ILE A 115 -21.30 -10.08 -24.63
CA ILE A 115 -20.77 -9.25 -23.54
C ILE A 115 -20.00 -10.11 -22.52
N ALA A 116 -20.45 -11.33 -22.22
CA ALA A 116 -19.76 -12.27 -21.34
C ALA A 116 -18.38 -12.66 -21.84
N GLU A 117 -18.29 -12.99 -23.13
CA GLU A 117 -17.03 -13.33 -23.79
C GLU A 117 -16.05 -12.16 -23.72
N GLU A 118 -16.53 -10.94 -23.98
CA GLU A 118 -15.69 -9.74 -23.94
C GLU A 118 -15.26 -9.36 -22.51
N LEU A 119 -16.03 -9.73 -21.48
CA LEU A 119 -15.71 -9.53 -20.06
C LEU A 119 -14.86 -10.65 -19.45
N ASN A 120 -14.63 -11.77 -20.15
CA ASN A 120 -14.13 -13.02 -19.58
C ASN A 120 -14.96 -13.49 -18.38
N GLU A 121 -16.29 -13.36 -18.47
CA GLU A 121 -17.24 -13.84 -17.46
C GLU A 121 -17.80 -15.20 -17.88
N ASP A 122 -17.65 -16.21 -17.01
CA ASP A 122 -18.02 -17.61 -17.31
C ASP A 122 -19.54 -17.81 -17.42
N SER A 123 -20.34 -16.87 -16.91
CA SER A 123 -21.80 -16.99 -16.85
C SER A 123 -22.52 -15.83 -17.57
N PRO A 124 -22.96 -16.04 -18.82
CA PRO A 124 -23.78 -15.08 -19.56
C PRO A 124 -25.11 -14.72 -18.89
N TYR A 125 -25.62 -15.61 -18.02
CA TYR A 125 -26.87 -15.39 -17.29
C TYR A 125 -26.77 -14.23 -16.29
N LEU A 126 -25.61 -14.01 -15.67
CA LEU A 126 -25.40 -12.88 -14.75
C LEU A 126 -25.48 -11.53 -15.45
N ILE A 127 -25.08 -11.47 -16.71
CA ILE A 127 -25.16 -10.26 -17.52
C ILE A 127 -26.60 -10.05 -17.99
N GLN A 128 -27.28 -11.12 -18.38
CA GLN A 128 -28.68 -11.08 -18.74
C GLN A 128 -29.57 -10.52 -17.63
N THR A 129 -29.38 -10.96 -16.37
CA THR A 129 -30.14 -10.44 -15.23
C THR A 129 -29.85 -8.97 -14.95
N LYS A 130 -28.59 -8.53 -15.09
CA LYS A 130 -28.20 -7.12 -14.95
C LYS A 130 -28.87 -6.23 -16.02
N ILE A 131 -28.90 -6.67 -17.28
CA ILE A 131 -29.54 -5.92 -18.38
C ILE A 131 -31.06 -5.84 -18.17
N LEU A 132 -31.68 -6.92 -17.68
CA LEU A 132 -33.13 -6.97 -17.43
C LEU A 132 -33.53 -6.09 -16.24
N ALA A 133 -32.67 -6.00 -15.22
CA ALA A 133 -32.84 -5.09 -14.08
C ALA A 133 -32.80 -3.61 -14.51
N SER A 134 -31.85 -3.21 -15.35
CA SER A 134 -31.76 -1.82 -15.86
C SER A 134 -32.96 -1.44 -16.74
N GLN A 135 -33.50 -2.38 -17.52
CA GLN A 135 -34.71 -2.16 -18.31
C GLN A 135 -35.94 -1.89 -17.41
N THR A 136 -36.03 -2.59 -16.28
CA THR A 136 -37.13 -2.41 -15.32
C THR A 136 -37.05 -1.03 -14.62
N GLU A 137 -35.85 -0.51 -14.43
CA GLU A 137 -35.60 0.80 -13.82
C GLU A 137 -35.62 1.97 -14.83
N ASN A 138 -35.84 1.68 -16.13
CA ASN A 138 -35.75 2.64 -17.23
C ASN A 138 -34.40 3.38 -17.28
N THR A 139 -33.32 2.68 -16.89
CA THR A 139 -31.94 3.19 -16.87
C THR A 139 -31.14 2.58 -18.02
N GLU A 140 -30.16 3.33 -18.53
CA GLU A 140 -29.21 2.78 -19.51
C GLU A 140 -28.27 1.78 -18.81
N TYR A 141 -28.03 0.63 -19.44
CA TYR A 141 -27.10 -0.36 -18.89
C TYR A 141 -25.66 0.02 -19.26
N GLU A 142 -24.85 0.35 -18.24
CA GLU A 142 -23.40 0.51 -18.39
C GLU A 142 -22.73 -0.87 -18.45
N ILE A 143 -22.06 -1.16 -19.55
CA ILE A 143 -21.26 -2.38 -19.67
C ILE A 143 -20.06 -2.24 -18.73
N ASP A 144 -19.86 -3.24 -17.85
CA ASP A 144 -18.79 -3.33 -16.84
C ASP A 144 -17.37 -3.47 -17.46
N LYS A 145 -17.16 -2.99 -18.69
CA LYS A 145 -15.89 -2.95 -19.40
C LYS A 145 -15.48 -1.52 -19.72
N ARG A 146 -14.25 -1.19 -19.34
CA ARG A 146 -13.63 0.10 -19.63
C ARG A 146 -12.59 -0.06 -20.73
N PHE A 147 -12.76 0.69 -21.81
CA PHE A 147 -11.89 0.66 -22.96
C PHE A 147 -10.79 1.71 -22.84
N LEU A 148 -9.55 1.27 -23.11
CA LEU A 148 -8.36 2.11 -23.18
C LEU A 148 -8.50 3.21 -24.22
N THR A 149 -9.12 2.93 -25.36
CA THR A 149 -9.30 3.88 -26.48
C THR A 149 -10.75 3.88 -26.97
N ALA A 150 -11.20 5.03 -27.48
CA ALA A 150 -12.50 5.14 -28.13
C ALA A 150 -12.62 4.25 -29.38
N GLY A 151 -11.50 4.01 -30.08
CA GLY A 151 -11.49 3.11 -31.25
C GLY A 151 -11.76 1.65 -30.90
N ALA A 152 -11.19 1.16 -29.79
CA ALA A 152 -11.49 -0.18 -29.28
C ALA A 152 -12.96 -0.31 -28.85
N ALA A 153 -13.49 0.72 -28.18
CA ALA A 153 -14.89 0.77 -27.79
C ALA A 153 -15.81 0.72 -29.03
N LYS A 154 -15.53 1.52 -30.07
CA LYS A 154 -16.31 1.52 -31.33
C LYS A 154 -16.34 0.15 -32.02
N ARG A 155 -15.22 -0.56 -32.09
CA ARG A 155 -15.18 -1.92 -32.66
C ARG A 155 -16.05 -2.90 -31.89
N PHE A 156 -16.17 -2.72 -30.57
CA PHE A 156 -17.07 -3.54 -29.76
C PHE A 156 -18.53 -3.09 -29.95
N MET A 157 -18.81 -1.79 -30.03
CA MET A 157 -20.14 -1.27 -30.35
C MET A 157 -20.67 -1.81 -31.69
N GLU A 158 -19.81 -1.93 -32.72
CA GLU A 158 -20.18 -2.52 -34.01
C GLU A 158 -20.71 -3.94 -33.88
N LYS A 159 -20.15 -4.76 -32.96
CA LYS A 159 -20.64 -6.11 -32.68
C LYS A 159 -22.02 -6.11 -32.00
N LEU A 160 -22.33 -5.07 -31.23
CA LEU A 160 -23.58 -4.94 -30.46
C LEU A 160 -24.70 -4.27 -31.28
N THR A 161 -24.36 -3.55 -32.34
CA THR A 161 -25.29 -2.80 -33.21
C THR A 161 -26.47 -3.62 -33.74
N PRO A 162 -26.33 -4.91 -34.13
CA PRO A 162 -27.49 -5.69 -34.60
C PRO A 162 -28.47 -6.12 -33.49
N TYR A 163 -28.10 -5.93 -32.22
CA TYR A 163 -28.81 -6.45 -31.06
C TYR A 163 -29.40 -5.36 -30.13
N VAL A 164 -29.04 -4.08 -30.35
CA VAL A 164 -29.39 -2.95 -29.47
C VAL A 164 -29.80 -1.75 -30.30
N GLU A 165 -30.90 -1.07 -29.95
CA GLU A 165 -31.38 0.11 -30.66
C GLU A 165 -30.54 1.37 -30.37
N ASN A 166 -30.18 1.62 -29.11
CA ASN A 166 -29.42 2.78 -28.69
C ASN A 166 -28.10 2.37 -28.02
N ILE A 167 -26.98 2.77 -28.61
CA ILE A 167 -25.64 2.51 -28.09
C ILE A 167 -24.88 3.83 -27.98
N ASN A 168 -24.60 4.27 -26.76
CA ASN A 168 -23.86 5.49 -26.50
C ASN A 168 -22.43 5.18 -26.03
N LEU A 169 -21.48 5.97 -26.53
CA LEU A 169 -20.09 5.94 -26.07
C LEU A 169 -19.87 7.10 -25.10
N GLU A 170 -19.63 6.78 -23.84
CA GLU A 170 -19.40 7.77 -22.80
C GLU A 170 -17.98 7.67 -22.24
N ALA A 171 -17.54 8.77 -21.63
CA ALA A 171 -16.25 8.86 -20.95
C ALA A 171 -16.46 9.37 -19.53
N LYS A 172 -15.79 8.75 -18.55
CA LYS A 172 -15.90 9.15 -17.16
C LYS A 172 -15.30 10.54 -16.92
N LYS A 173 -15.72 11.18 -15.82
CA LYS A 173 -15.32 12.54 -15.44
C LYS A 173 -13.80 12.73 -15.42
N TRP A 174 -13.36 13.95 -15.74
CA TRP A 174 -11.94 14.30 -15.66
C TRP A 174 -11.37 14.07 -14.26
N GLY A 175 -10.11 13.64 -14.16
CA GLY A 175 -9.46 13.22 -12.93
C GLY A 175 -9.75 11.76 -12.53
N SER A 176 -11.01 11.33 -12.50
CA SER A 176 -11.35 9.95 -12.10
C SER A 176 -10.98 8.91 -13.17
N HIS A 177 -10.98 9.32 -14.45
CA HIS A 177 -10.57 8.48 -15.59
C HIS A 177 -9.14 7.89 -15.49
N VAL A 178 -8.26 8.47 -14.67
CA VAL A 178 -6.86 8.02 -14.48
C VAL A 178 -6.75 6.83 -13.55
N LEU A 179 -7.66 6.75 -12.55
CA LEU A 179 -7.58 5.76 -11.47
C LEU A 179 -8.44 4.52 -11.73
N MET A 180 -9.31 4.57 -12.76
CA MET A 180 -10.22 3.48 -13.07
C MET A 180 -9.56 2.36 -13.84
N GLU A 181 -10.02 1.13 -13.59
CA GLU A 181 -9.58 -0.06 -14.31
C GLU A 181 -9.86 0.09 -15.81
N GLY A 182 -8.98 -0.40 -16.68
CA GLY A 182 -9.11 -0.20 -18.13
C GLY A 182 -8.67 1.19 -18.63
N SER A 183 -8.25 2.10 -17.75
CA SER A 183 -7.51 3.29 -18.16
C SER A 183 -6.05 2.99 -18.50
N LEU A 184 -5.43 3.84 -19.31
CA LEU A 184 -4.01 3.71 -19.67
C LEU A 184 -3.12 3.79 -18.43
N PHE A 185 -3.45 4.67 -17.50
CA PHE A 185 -2.71 4.85 -16.25
C PHE A 185 -2.83 3.64 -15.33
N TYR A 186 -4.02 3.07 -15.21
CA TYR A 186 -4.21 1.82 -14.48
C TYR A 186 -3.35 0.70 -15.07
N TRP A 187 -3.33 0.56 -16.40
CA TRP A 187 -2.46 -0.42 -17.06
C TRP A 187 -0.98 -0.17 -16.77
N ILE A 188 -0.49 1.06 -16.92
CA ILE A 188 0.91 1.41 -16.60
C ILE A 188 1.22 1.14 -15.12
N PHE A 189 0.30 1.47 -14.22
CA PHE A 189 0.49 1.23 -12.80
C PHE A 189 0.66 -0.26 -12.52
N PHE A 190 -0.26 -1.10 -12.99
CA PHE A 190 -0.21 -2.53 -12.69
C PHE A 190 0.86 -3.31 -13.45
N TYR A 191 1.13 -2.95 -14.71
CA TYR A 191 2.05 -3.71 -15.56
C TYR A 191 3.47 -3.14 -15.62
N ILE A 192 3.69 -1.87 -15.24
CA ILE A 192 5.02 -1.26 -15.23
C ILE A 192 5.45 -0.91 -13.80
N LYS A 193 4.65 -0.10 -13.07
CA LYS A 193 5.05 0.35 -11.72
C LYS A 193 5.10 -0.80 -10.73
N THR A 194 4.03 -1.61 -10.64
CA THR A 194 3.95 -2.68 -9.64
C THR A 194 5.09 -3.69 -9.78
N PRO A 195 5.43 -4.23 -10.97
CA PRO A 195 6.56 -5.13 -11.10
C PRO A 195 7.91 -4.49 -10.79
N LEU A 196 8.11 -3.22 -11.16
CA LEU A 196 9.35 -2.49 -10.86
C LEU A 196 9.52 -2.28 -9.34
N GLU A 197 8.43 -1.95 -8.65
CA GLU A 197 8.40 -1.82 -7.19
C GLU A 197 8.67 -3.18 -6.52
N LEU A 198 8.06 -4.26 -6.99
CA LEU A 198 8.34 -5.62 -6.51
C LEU A 198 9.81 -6.02 -6.73
N ALA A 199 10.41 -5.66 -7.86
CA ALA A 199 11.82 -5.89 -8.13
C ALA A 199 12.71 -5.11 -7.15
N MET A 200 12.38 -3.84 -6.88
CA MET A 200 13.08 -3.04 -5.87
C MET A 200 12.94 -3.64 -4.47
N PHE A 201 11.73 -4.09 -4.08
CA PHE A 201 11.51 -4.76 -2.80
C PHE A 201 12.26 -6.09 -2.70
N SER A 202 12.31 -6.87 -3.77
CA SER A 202 13.08 -8.12 -3.81
C SER A 202 14.57 -7.87 -3.60
N LEU A 203 15.14 -6.88 -4.29
CA LEU A 203 16.54 -6.46 -4.10
C LEU A 203 16.77 -5.92 -2.68
N LEU A 204 15.86 -5.09 -2.16
CA LEU A 204 15.95 -4.56 -0.81
C LEU A 204 15.92 -5.69 0.23
N ALA A 205 15.00 -6.65 0.08
CA ALA A 205 14.92 -7.81 0.95
C ALA A 205 16.21 -8.64 0.93
N PHE A 206 16.79 -8.86 -0.25
CA PHE A 206 18.08 -9.52 -0.40
C PHE A 206 19.21 -8.74 0.30
N PHE A 207 19.29 -7.42 0.09
CA PHE A 207 20.33 -6.59 0.72
C PHE A 207 20.16 -6.49 2.24
N VAL A 208 18.94 -6.38 2.73
CA VAL A 208 18.64 -6.37 4.17
C VAL A 208 19.02 -7.73 4.77
N ALA A 209 18.59 -8.84 4.16
CA ALA A 209 18.97 -10.18 4.63
C ALA A 209 20.50 -10.38 4.63
N SER A 210 21.20 -9.93 3.57
CA SER A 210 22.66 -9.98 3.48
C SER A 210 23.36 -9.10 4.51
N ALA A 211 22.87 -7.87 4.71
CA ALA A 211 23.40 -6.94 5.71
C ALA A 211 23.17 -7.46 7.14
N SER A 212 21.97 -7.95 7.43
CA SER A 212 21.62 -8.61 8.69
C SER A 212 22.49 -9.83 8.93
N TYR A 213 22.66 -10.72 7.94
CA TYR A 213 23.55 -11.88 8.06
C TYR A 213 24.98 -11.45 8.41
N ARG A 214 25.54 -10.45 7.71
CA ARG A 214 26.89 -9.93 8.00
C ARG A 214 26.99 -9.27 9.38
N ALA A 215 25.99 -8.50 9.78
CA ALA A 215 25.94 -7.82 11.07
C ALA A 215 25.80 -8.82 12.23
N PHE A 216 24.98 -9.86 12.05
CA PHE A 216 24.74 -10.90 13.05
C PHE A 216 25.84 -11.98 13.09
N ARG A 217 26.67 -12.10 12.05
CA ARG A 217 27.91 -12.91 12.07
C ARG A 217 28.92 -12.40 13.11
N ILE A 218 28.75 -11.19 13.65
CA ILE A 218 29.57 -10.66 14.74
C ILE A 218 29.14 -11.30 16.07
N ARG A 219 29.74 -12.47 16.36
CA ARG A 219 29.99 -13.20 17.63
C ARG A 219 29.07 -13.07 18.87
N ASN A 220 27.89 -12.45 18.82
CA ASN A 220 26.95 -12.43 19.94
C ASN A 220 25.83 -13.47 19.74
N PHE A 221 25.55 -14.26 20.78
CA PHE A 221 24.49 -15.26 20.78
C PHE A 221 23.10 -14.64 20.53
N GLU A 222 22.90 -13.42 21.02
CA GLU A 222 21.67 -12.64 20.87
C GLU A 222 21.36 -12.30 19.41
N ALA A 223 22.39 -11.96 18.63
CA ALA A 223 22.29 -11.63 17.21
C ALA A 223 21.85 -12.83 16.36
N THR A 224 22.40 -14.02 16.65
CA THR A 224 22.00 -15.27 15.98
C THR A 224 20.55 -15.64 16.30
N LEU A 225 20.12 -15.44 17.56
CA LEU A 225 18.74 -15.70 17.96
C LEU A 225 17.75 -14.77 17.23
N LEU A 226 18.09 -13.49 17.09
CA LEU A 226 17.30 -12.53 16.31
C LEU A 226 17.24 -12.89 14.82
N LEU A 227 18.36 -13.32 14.23
CA LEU A 227 18.38 -13.78 12.83
C LEU A 227 17.48 -15.00 12.62
N VAL A 228 17.57 -16.01 13.50
CA VAL A 228 16.74 -17.22 13.44
C VAL A 228 15.25 -16.88 13.60
N ALA A 229 14.91 -16.00 14.56
CA ALA A 229 13.55 -15.52 14.74
C ALA A 229 13.02 -14.79 13.50
N GLY A 230 13.86 -13.96 12.86
CA GLY A 230 13.52 -13.28 11.61
C GLY A 230 13.25 -14.25 10.45
N ILE A 231 14.07 -15.29 10.28
CA ILE A 231 13.87 -16.31 9.24
C ILE A 231 12.56 -17.08 9.47
N ILE A 232 12.28 -17.46 10.73
CA ILE A 232 11.04 -18.15 11.09
C ILE A 232 9.81 -17.28 10.76
N LEU A 233 9.86 -15.98 11.09
CA LEU A 233 8.81 -15.02 10.74
C LEU A 233 8.61 -14.88 9.23
N MET A 234 9.69 -14.90 8.45
CA MET A 234 9.59 -14.84 6.98
C MET A 234 8.99 -16.13 6.41
N LEU A 235 9.32 -17.31 6.96
CA LEU A 235 8.79 -18.59 6.50
C LEU A 235 7.30 -18.78 6.80
N GLY A 236 6.79 -18.22 7.90
CA GLY A 236 5.35 -18.28 8.23
C GLY A 236 4.45 -17.61 7.19
N ARG A 237 4.97 -16.60 6.48
CA ARG A 237 4.21 -15.80 5.51
C ARG A 237 4.15 -16.44 4.13
N VAL A 238 5.07 -17.34 3.84
CA VAL A 238 5.12 -18.07 2.57
C VAL A 238 4.09 -19.21 2.67
N PRO A 239 3.36 -19.56 1.59
CA PRO A 239 2.40 -20.67 1.59
C PRO A 239 2.98 -22.01 2.10
N ILE A 240 4.30 -22.18 2.03
CA ILE A 240 5.05 -23.33 2.54
C ILE A 240 5.02 -23.42 4.08
N GLY A 241 4.80 -22.32 4.79
CA GLY A 241 4.75 -22.28 6.25
C GLY A 241 3.68 -23.19 6.87
N GLY A 242 2.58 -23.42 6.14
CA GLY A 242 1.52 -24.35 6.53
C GLY A 242 1.85 -25.83 6.27
N LEU A 243 2.87 -26.12 5.46
CA LEU A 243 3.36 -27.48 5.17
C LEU A 243 4.43 -27.93 6.18
N ILE A 244 4.83 -27.06 7.10
CA ILE A 244 5.86 -27.37 8.10
C ILE A 244 5.29 -28.38 9.11
N PRO A 245 5.97 -29.52 9.35
CA PRO A 245 5.53 -30.51 10.32
C PRO A 245 5.44 -29.95 11.75
N TRP A 246 4.48 -30.46 12.52
CA TRP A 246 4.24 -30.04 13.90
C TRP A 246 5.45 -30.16 14.82
N TRP A 247 6.31 -31.17 14.60
CA TRP A 247 7.49 -31.40 15.43
C TRP A 247 8.50 -30.25 15.28
N VAL A 248 8.60 -29.63 14.10
CA VAL A 248 9.44 -28.45 13.87
C VAL A 248 8.89 -27.28 14.69
N GLY A 249 7.59 -27.01 14.61
CA GLY A 249 6.95 -25.95 15.39
C GLY A 249 7.07 -26.15 16.90
N SER A 250 6.94 -27.39 17.36
CA SER A 250 7.14 -27.73 18.76
C SER A 250 8.59 -27.53 19.22
N THR A 251 9.57 -27.91 18.41
CA THR A 251 10.99 -27.64 18.74
C THR A 251 11.27 -26.14 18.84
N ILE A 252 10.70 -25.31 17.97
CA ILE A 252 10.84 -23.85 18.00
C ILE A 252 10.23 -23.29 19.27
N PHE A 253 9.04 -23.77 19.66
CA PHE A 253 8.37 -23.35 20.88
C PHE A 253 9.20 -23.67 22.13
N ILE A 254 9.76 -24.88 22.21
CA ILE A 254 10.65 -25.31 23.29
C ILE A 254 11.92 -24.46 23.33
N LEU A 255 12.55 -24.22 22.18
CA LEU A 255 13.72 -23.34 22.08
C LEU A 255 13.40 -21.91 22.53
N GLY A 256 12.22 -21.37 22.18
CA GLY A 256 11.76 -20.05 22.62
C GLY A 256 11.61 -19.96 24.14
N ILE A 257 10.92 -20.92 24.76
CA ILE A 257 10.77 -20.99 26.22
C ILE A 257 12.13 -21.14 26.91
N CYS A 258 12.97 -22.04 26.42
CA CYS A 258 14.30 -22.27 26.98
C CYS A 258 15.21 -21.06 26.81
N ALA A 259 15.08 -20.28 25.73
CA ALA A 259 15.84 -19.04 25.54
C ALA A 259 15.45 -17.96 26.56
N ILE A 260 14.16 -17.84 26.86
CA ILE A 260 13.66 -16.91 27.91
C ILE A 260 14.11 -17.38 29.30
N ALA A 261 14.13 -18.69 29.54
CA ALA A 261 14.58 -19.28 30.81
C ALA A 261 16.11 -19.35 30.95
N ALA A 262 16.87 -19.22 29.85
CA ALA A 262 18.32 -19.38 29.82
C ALA A 262 19.09 -18.50 30.83
N PRO A 263 18.72 -17.21 31.05
CA PRO A 263 19.41 -16.37 32.04
C PRO A 263 19.32 -16.89 33.48
N PHE A 264 18.31 -17.71 33.78
CA PHE A 264 18.04 -18.22 35.13
C PHE A 264 18.73 -19.57 35.42
N ILE A 265 19.22 -20.27 34.39
CA ILE A 265 19.79 -21.61 34.52
C ILE A 265 21.33 -21.51 34.59
N ARG A 266 21.90 -21.83 35.77
CA ARG A 266 23.36 -21.89 35.94
C ARG A 266 23.93 -23.16 35.33
N GLY A 267 24.50 -23.05 34.13
CA GLY A 267 25.33 -24.07 33.50
C GLY A 267 24.86 -24.47 32.10
N ARG A 268 25.74 -24.29 31.10
CA ARG A 268 25.42 -24.56 29.68
C ARG A 268 25.07 -26.03 29.41
N LYS A 269 25.70 -26.98 30.11
CA LYS A 269 25.43 -28.42 29.94
C LYS A 269 24.02 -28.80 30.42
N ILE A 270 23.56 -28.18 31.52
CA ILE A 270 22.22 -28.41 32.07
C ILE A 270 21.17 -27.84 31.10
N LEU A 271 21.40 -26.62 30.59
CA LEU A 271 20.51 -26.02 29.60
C LEU A 271 20.37 -26.89 28.34
N VAL A 272 21.49 -27.36 27.78
CA VAL A 272 21.47 -28.25 26.60
C VAL A 272 20.77 -29.58 26.90
N GLY A 273 20.95 -30.13 28.11
CA GLY A 273 20.23 -31.33 28.56
C GLY A 273 18.72 -31.12 28.66
N ILE A 274 18.26 -29.98 29.21
CA ILE A 274 16.84 -29.63 29.29
C ILE A 274 16.24 -29.46 27.89
N VAL A 275 16.94 -28.75 26.99
CA VAL A 275 16.48 -28.55 25.60
C VAL A 275 16.37 -29.89 24.87
N GLY A 276 17.43 -30.70 24.91
CA GLY A 276 17.44 -32.01 24.25
C GLY A 276 16.39 -32.96 24.81
N GLY A 277 16.29 -33.06 26.14
CA GLY A 277 15.27 -33.86 26.81
C GLY A 277 13.85 -33.41 26.51
N GLY A 278 13.61 -32.09 26.49
CA GLY A 278 12.31 -31.51 26.14
C GLY A 278 11.88 -31.80 24.70
N ILE A 279 12.81 -31.70 23.74
CA ILE A 279 12.54 -32.02 22.33
C ILE A 279 12.18 -33.51 22.18
N ILE A 280 12.97 -34.41 22.77
CA ILE A 280 12.72 -35.86 22.71
C ILE A 280 11.37 -36.20 23.36
N PHE A 281 11.10 -35.65 24.55
CA PHE A 281 9.84 -35.84 25.26
C PHE A 281 8.64 -35.36 24.42
N SER A 282 8.76 -34.19 23.79
CA SER A 282 7.70 -33.62 22.97
C SER A 282 7.42 -34.45 21.71
N ILE A 283 8.45 -34.98 21.06
CA ILE A 283 8.28 -35.87 19.90
C ILE A 283 7.56 -37.15 20.32
N ILE A 284 8.00 -37.79 21.40
CA ILE A 284 7.39 -39.02 21.93
C ILE A 284 5.93 -38.77 22.31
N MET A 285 5.66 -37.74 23.11
CA MET A 285 4.29 -37.42 23.54
C MET A 285 3.39 -37.01 22.38
N GLY A 286 3.89 -36.24 21.41
CA GLY A 286 3.11 -35.84 20.25
C GLY A 286 2.78 -37.01 19.32
N THR A 287 3.68 -37.99 19.19
CA THR A 287 3.37 -39.24 18.46
C THR A 287 2.34 -40.09 19.20
N LEU A 288 2.43 -40.20 20.54
CA LEU A 288 1.46 -40.92 21.37
C LEU A 288 0.06 -40.29 21.33
N MET A 289 0.00 -38.96 21.30
CA MET A 289 -1.25 -38.17 21.25
C MET A 289 -1.81 -38.01 19.83
N GLY A 290 -1.21 -38.64 18.81
CA GLY A 290 -1.74 -38.62 17.43
C GLY A 290 -1.64 -37.26 16.72
N TRP A 291 -0.72 -36.38 17.14
CA TRP A 291 -0.55 -35.03 16.57
C TRP A 291 -0.12 -35.00 15.10
N ASN A 292 0.17 -36.16 14.51
CA ASN A 292 0.45 -36.27 13.08
C ASN A 292 -0.77 -36.01 12.20
N GLN A 293 -1.98 -36.24 12.73
CA GLN A 293 -3.24 -35.97 12.02
C GLN A 293 -3.86 -34.64 12.43
N ASN A 294 -3.85 -34.34 13.74
CA ASN A 294 -4.41 -33.10 14.30
C ASN A 294 -3.41 -32.46 15.28
N PRO A 295 -2.42 -31.72 14.78
CA PRO A 295 -1.48 -31.04 15.66
C PRO A 295 -2.16 -29.88 16.40
N PRO A 296 -1.78 -29.62 17.67
CA PRO A 296 -2.20 -28.42 18.38
C PRO A 296 -1.86 -27.16 17.57
N SER A 297 -2.81 -26.24 17.47
CA SER A 297 -2.68 -25.01 16.67
C SER A 297 -1.48 -24.13 17.09
N ILE A 298 -1.07 -24.22 18.37
CA ILE A 298 0.05 -23.47 18.95
C ILE A 298 1.39 -23.84 18.29
N PHE A 299 1.53 -25.06 17.75
CA PHE A 299 2.74 -25.49 17.04
C PHE A 299 2.71 -25.18 15.54
N SER A 300 1.62 -24.59 15.03
CA SER A 300 1.54 -24.14 13.65
C SER A 300 2.30 -22.82 13.51
N ILE A 301 3.30 -22.78 12.61
CA ILE A 301 4.09 -21.58 12.34
C ILE A 301 3.22 -20.37 11.95
N PRO A 302 2.18 -20.52 11.10
CA PRO A 302 1.20 -19.45 10.84
C PRO A 302 0.57 -18.84 12.09
N VAL A 303 0.20 -19.65 13.09
CA VAL A 303 -0.45 -19.14 14.33
C VAL A 303 0.53 -18.34 15.17
N ILE A 304 1.78 -18.82 15.32
CA ILE A 304 2.84 -18.10 16.04
C ILE A 304 3.11 -16.76 15.36
N GLN A 305 3.18 -16.74 14.04
CA GLN A 305 3.33 -15.52 13.27
C GLN A 305 2.17 -14.55 13.54
N ASP A 306 0.93 -15.01 13.41
CA ASP A 306 -0.24 -14.14 13.54
C ASP A 306 -0.27 -13.47 14.92
N TRP A 307 0.12 -14.20 15.97
CA TRP A 307 0.34 -13.62 17.29
C TRP A 307 1.45 -12.53 17.30
N ILE A 308 2.62 -12.79 16.71
CA ILE A 308 3.72 -11.80 16.66
C ILE A 308 3.30 -10.51 15.93
N PHE A 309 2.52 -10.64 14.86
CA PHE A 309 2.00 -9.49 14.12
C PHE A 309 0.90 -8.76 14.89
N ALA A 310 -0.05 -9.50 15.44
CA ALA A 310 -1.18 -8.93 16.18
C ALA A 310 -0.73 -8.16 17.44
N TYR A 311 0.29 -8.64 18.14
CA TYR A 311 0.70 -8.08 19.42
C TYR A 311 2.02 -7.27 19.32
N PRO A 312 3.25 -7.86 19.34
CA PRO A 312 4.51 -7.10 19.30
C PRO A 312 4.64 -6.13 18.13
N THR A 313 4.34 -6.58 16.91
CA THR A 313 4.55 -5.76 15.70
C THR A 313 3.58 -4.59 15.68
N THR A 314 2.31 -4.84 16.03
CA THR A 314 1.31 -3.78 16.15
C THR A 314 1.67 -2.79 17.26
N ALA A 315 2.14 -3.25 18.42
CA ALA A 315 2.62 -2.39 19.50
C ALA A 315 3.82 -1.53 19.07
N GLY A 316 4.83 -2.13 18.44
CA GLY A 316 6.01 -1.43 17.92
C GLY A 316 5.67 -0.41 16.85
N SER A 317 4.78 -0.74 15.91
CA SER A 317 4.34 0.20 14.87
C SER A 317 3.55 1.38 15.45
N ARG A 318 2.74 1.15 16.50
CA ARG A 318 2.05 2.24 17.24
C ARG A 318 3.05 3.15 17.94
N ALA A 319 4.02 2.58 18.65
CA ALA A 319 5.09 3.35 19.30
C ALA A 319 5.89 4.19 18.29
N LEU A 320 6.23 3.60 17.13
CA LEU A 320 6.89 4.31 16.05
C LEU A 320 6.04 5.46 15.50
N LYS A 321 4.75 5.25 15.24
CA LYS A 321 3.83 6.30 14.75
C LYS A 321 3.73 7.46 15.75
N ILE A 322 3.61 7.14 17.04
CA ILE A 322 3.60 8.15 18.11
C ILE A 322 4.94 8.90 18.13
N GLY A 323 6.07 8.19 18.03
CA GLY A 323 7.40 8.79 17.98
C GLY A 323 7.60 9.72 16.78
N ILE A 324 7.14 9.32 15.60
CA ILE A 324 7.14 10.16 14.39
C ILE A 324 6.28 11.41 14.63
N GLY A 325 5.07 11.23 15.17
CA GLY A 325 4.18 12.35 15.50
C GLY A 325 4.81 13.34 16.47
N LEU A 326 5.42 12.86 17.55
CA LEU A 326 6.16 13.69 18.51
C LEU A 326 7.37 14.38 17.86
N GLY A 327 8.08 13.70 16.96
CA GLY A 327 9.19 14.28 16.19
C GLY A 327 8.75 15.42 15.27
N ILE A 328 7.61 15.26 14.59
CA ILE A 328 6.98 16.31 13.78
C ILE A 328 6.61 17.49 14.68
N VAL A 329 5.92 17.25 15.80
CA VAL A 329 5.55 18.30 16.77
C VAL A 329 6.79 19.04 17.29
N ALA A 330 7.86 18.32 17.66
CA ALA A 330 9.10 18.93 18.14
C ALA A 330 9.80 19.78 17.06
N THR A 331 9.75 19.34 15.79
CA THR A 331 10.31 20.09 14.66
C THR A 331 9.47 21.34 14.37
N SER A 332 8.14 21.21 14.35
CA SER A 332 7.21 22.33 14.23
C SER A 332 7.39 23.35 15.36
N PHE A 333 7.60 22.86 16.59
CA PHE A 333 7.86 23.74 17.73
C PHE A 333 9.17 24.49 17.58
N ARG A 334 10.26 23.82 17.16
CA ARG A 334 11.56 24.47 16.87
C ARG A 334 11.47 25.55 15.80
N ILE A 335 10.65 25.33 14.78
CA ILE A 335 10.33 26.30 13.73
C ILE A 335 9.56 27.49 14.33
N ILE A 336 8.53 27.23 15.13
CA ILE A 336 7.69 28.23 15.81
C ILE A 336 8.55 29.16 16.69
N ILE A 337 9.42 28.59 17.53
CA ILE A 337 10.30 29.39 18.41
C ILE A 337 11.48 30.04 17.68
N GLY A 338 11.64 29.79 16.38
CA GLY A 338 12.68 30.38 15.53
C GLY A 338 14.10 29.86 15.81
N LEU A 339 14.22 28.68 16.44
CA LEU A 339 15.49 27.98 16.60
C LEU A 339 15.97 27.39 15.28
N ASP A 340 15.07 26.81 14.49
CA ASP A 340 15.35 26.39 13.11
C ASP A 340 15.02 27.53 12.16
N ARG A 341 16.03 28.08 11.47
CA ARG A 341 15.89 29.21 10.53
C ARG A 341 16.03 28.82 9.05
N SER A 342 16.16 27.53 8.75
CA SER A 342 16.47 27.04 7.41
C SER A 342 15.49 27.46 6.31
N PHE A 343 14.24 27.80 6.67
CA PHE A 343 13.20 28.26 5.74
C PHE A 343 13.16 29.79 5.54
N LEU A 344 13.89 30.56 6.35
CA LEU A 344 13.92 32.03 6.26
C LEU A 344 14.90 32.57 5.21
N GLY A 345 15.62 31.69 4.50
CA GLY A 345 16.49 32.08 3.37
C GLY A 345 17.61 33.02 3.78
N GLU A 346 18.48 32.59 4.71
CA GLU A 346 19.83 33.14 4.87
C GLU A 346 20.82 32.41 3.94
#